data_AF-A0A256Z5H1-F1
#
_entry.id   AF-A0A256Z5H1-F1
#
_cell.length_a   1.000
_cell.length_b   1.000
_cell.length_c   1.000
_cell.angle_alpha   90.00
_cell.angle_beta   90.00
_cell.angle_gamma   90.00
#
_symmetry.space_group_name_H-M   'P 1'
#
loop_
_entity.id
_entity.type
_entity.pdbx_description
1 polymer ?
#
loop_
_entity_poly.entity_id
_entity_poly.type
_entity_poly.pdbx_seq_one_letter_code
_entity_poly.pdbx_strand_id
1 'polypeptide(L)'
;MELDDVTRKYYRRLHILPRTNVLIITYALLIIILSLINSDNILSLNSVIANLFNYSIIGLLLPILYSILAVSRLFNLRRVIGLSLAVMIASLPAEIVFYRLIGLRGTGIVAISGFIFIILSVFINPIVAVPLATLPTLAVFYVINELIMESFRGDLVLTALTIQMISITVGLTYIVFLENLGKDYGYSPIRIMRAFINTWLTGNPLRLENEFGKYTMIDDLKVKVIMIEREGAEDIALIFPTLHYGPFRNVGSARFIYHLQSLLEPRIKPFIFHTPGSHEHNLVSSDDSERIAKLIHNAINDTYKYECKLNMCKPYRVKLSNGWESFTLNGPTFIALFLVNKRIGNDDLPYELWNLIESTGGDKKELLIKAIADSHSFKGPKVSDVSEVKNLIFEVMRNHSCSKGEEFYVGYGEGIASISECRGLCDGLVRALTIKFNDGSRYALVYIYGNNMDGKFRRKLEKLIWSL
;
A
#
# COMPACT_ATOMS: atom_id res chain seq x y z
N MET A 1 -13.67 -14.32 -8.20
CA MET A 1 -13.40 -13.53 -6.97
C MET A 1 -12.39 -12.48 -7.37
N GLU A 2 -12.75 -11.19 -7.34
CA GLU A 2 -11.83 -10.14 -7.81
C GLU A 2 -10.59 -10.08 -6.92
N LEU A 3 -9.42 -9.79 -7.51
CA LEU A 3 -8.15 -9.65 -6.79
C LEU A 3 -8.26 -8.69 -5.60
N ASP A 4 -9.06 -7.64 -5.75
CA ASP A 4 -9.33 -6.65 -4.71
C ASP A 4 -10.10 -7.24 -3.52
N ASP A 5 -11.07 -8.14 -3.74
CA ASP A 5 -11.76 -8.85 -2.66
C ASP A 5 -10.84 -9.81 -1.91
N VAL A 6 -9.94 -10.46 -2.65
CA VAL A 6 -8.89 -11.33 -2.09
C VAL A 6 -7.93 -10.50 -1.25
N THR A 7 -7.38 -9.43 -1.81
CA THR A 7 -6.51 -8.48 -1.13
C THR A 7 -7.20 -7.93 0.10
N ARG A 8 -8.45 -7.45 0.02
CA ARG A 8 -9.24 -6.96 1.17
C ARG A 8 -9.39 -8.02 2.25
N LYS A 9 -9.74 -9.25 1.88
CA LYS A 9 -9.94 -10.36 2.82
C LYS A 9 -8.67 -10.68 3.60
N TYR A 10 -7.51 -10.64 2.96
CA TYR A 10 -6.22 -10.94 3.60
C TYR A 10 -5.59 -9.70 4.26
N TYR A 11 -5.73 -8.51 3.69
CA TYR A 11 -5.26 -7.24 4.23
C TYR A 11 -5.92 -6.90 5.57
N ARG A 12 -7.22 -7.18 5.71
CA ARG A 12 -7.90 -7.06 7.02
C ARG A 12 -7.29 -7.98 8.09
N ARG A 13 -6.70 -9.11 7.68
CA ARG A 13 -6.05 -10.08 8.58
C ARG A 13 -4.58 -9.73 8.84
N LEU A 14 -3.92 -9.01 7.94
CA LEU A 14 -2.55 -8.50 8.11
C LEU A 14 -2.41 -7.53 9.31
N HIS A 15 -3.51 -6.93 9.78
CA HIS A 15 -3.51 -5.96 10.87
C HIS A 15 -3.61 -6.54 12.29
N ILE A 16 -3.86 -7.84 12.48
CA ILE A 16 -4.31 -8.32 13.79
C ILE A 16 -3.71 -9.69 14.12
N LEU A 17 -2.54 -9.68 14.78
CA LEU A 17 -2.31 -10.69 15.82
C LEU A 17 -3.50 -10.61 16.78
N PRO A 18 -4.07 -11.72 17.28
CA PRO A 18 -5.14 -11.65 18.29
C PRO A 18 -4.73 -10.83 19.52
N ARG A 19 -5.71 -10.36 20.31
CA ARG A 19 -5.41 -9.70 21.60
C ARG A 19 -4.54 -10.62 22.47
N THR A 20 -3.68 -10.05 23.30
CA THR A 20 -2.72 -10.83 24.11
C THR A 20 -3.39 -11.95 24.90
N ASN A 21 -4.56 -11.69 25.50
CA ASN A 21 -5.31 -12.71 26.24
C ASN A 21 -5.75 -13.88 25.35
N VAL A 22 -6.20 -13.60 24.13
CA VAL A 22 -6.56 -14.65 23.16
C VAL A 22 -5.34 -15.46 22.76
N LEU A 23 -4.20 -14.80 22.50
CA LEU A 23 -2.94 -15.49 22.21
C LEU A 23 -2.52 -16.42 23.36
N ILE A 24 -2.54 -15.94 24.59
CA ILE A 24 -2.17 -16.72 25.78
C ILE A 24 -3.11 -17.91 25.96
N ILE A 25 -4.43 -17.71 25.81
CA ILE A 25 -5.42 -18.80 25.93
C ILE A 25 -5.21 -19.84 24.82
N THR A 26 -5.05 -19.42 23.56
CA THR A 26 -4.79 -20.33 22.45
C THR A 26 -3.48 -21.09 22.65
N TYR A 27 -2.44 -20.43 23.15
CA TYR A 27 -1.15 -21.04 23.43
C TYR A 27 -1.24 -22.07 24.57
N ALA A 28 -1.96 -21.76 25.66
CA ALA A 28 -2.21 -22.70 26.75
C ALA A 28 -3.05 -23.91 26.30
N LEU A 29 -4.10 -23.69 25.51
CA LEU A 29 -4.91 -24.77 24.92
C LEU A 29 -4.07 -25.68 24.03
N LEU A 30 -3.15 -25.11 23.25
CA LEU A 30 -2.27 -25.88 22.38
C LEU A 30 -1.33 -26.79 23.18
N ILE A 31 -0.77 -26.28 24.28
CA ILE A 31 0.05 -27.07 25.21
C ILE A 31 -0.76 -28.24 25.77
N ILE A 32 -2.00 -27.99 26.21
CA ILE A 32 -2.88 -29.04 26.73
C ILE A 32 -3.16 -30.10 25.65
N ILE A 33 -3.50 -29.69 24.43
CA ILE A 33 -3.78 -30.61 23.32
C ILE A 33 -2.56 -31.47 22.99
N LEU A 34 -1.38 -30.86 22.88
CA LEU A 34 -0.12 -31.59 22.66
C LEU A 34 0.15 -32.61 23.75
N SER A 35 -0.05 -32.21 25.00
CA SER A 35 0.16 -33.06 26.17
C SER A 35 -0.76 -34.28 26.16
N LEU A 36 -2.00 -34.12 25.71
CA LEU A 36 -2.97 -35.22 25.59
C LEU A 36 -2.62 -36.15 24.42
N ILE A 37 -2.26 -35.61 23.26
CA ILE A 37 -1.95 -36.40 22.04
C ILE A 37 -0.69 -37.25 22.22
N ASN A 38 0.32 -36.71 22.90
CA ASN A 38 1.60 -37.37 23.13
C ASN A 38 1.68 -38.06 24.49
N SER A 39 0.54 -38.24 25.19
CA SER A 39 0.49 -39.05 26.40
C SER A 39 0.63 -40.53 26.06
N ASP A 40 1.59 -41.21 26.69
CA ASP A 40 1.85 -42.64 26.46
C ASP A 40 0.67 -43.51 26.90
N ASN A 41 -0.05 -43.07 27.94
CA ASN A 41 -1.32 -43.68 28.34
C ASN A 41 -2.31 -42.60 28.80
N ILE A 42 -3.27 -42.27 27.94
CA ILE A 42 -4.29 -41.25 28.21
C ILE A 42 -5.22 -41.61 29.37
N LEU A 43 -5.33 -42.90 29.73
CA LEU A 43 -6.14 -43.37 30.86
C LEU A 43 -5.39 -43.25 32.20
N SER A 44 -4.07 -43.05 32.17
CA SER A 44 -3.26 -42.86 33.37
C SER A 44 -3.16 -41.38 33.72
N LEU A 45 -3.77 -40.98 34.84
CA LEU A 45 -3.72 -39.60 35.33
C LEU A 45 -2.28 -39.12 35.53
N ASN A 46 -1.39 -40.00 36.01
CA ASN A 46 0.03 -39.66 36.21
C ASN A 46 0.76 -39.41 34.89
N SER A 47 0.48 -40.20 33.85
CA SER A 47 1.08 -40.01 32.51
C SER A 47 0.61 -38.69 31.88
N VAL A 48 -0.67 -38.34 32.05
CA VAL A 48 -1.24 -37.08 31.56
C VAL A 48 -0.65 -35.88 32.30
N ILE A 49 -0.55 -35.93 33.63
CA ILE A 49 0.02 -34.84 34.44
C ILE A 49 1.51 -34.63 34.11
N ALA A 50 2.29 -35.71 33.99
CA ALA A 50 3.70 -35.63 33.63
C ALA A 50 3.90 -35.00 32.24
N ASN A 51 3.11 -35.40 31.24
CA ASN A 51 3.18 -34.80 29.91
C ASN A 51 2.75 -33.33 29.90
N LEU A 52 1.70 -32.98 30.65
CA LEU A 52 1.26 -31.59 30.80
C LEU A 52 2.37 -30.71 31.39
N PHE A 53 3.07 -31.20 32.42
CA PHE A 53 4.19 -30.49 33.00
C PHE A 53 5.32 -30.28 31.98
N ASN A 54 5.70 -31.32 31.24
CA ASN A 54 6.78 -31.27 30.26
C ASN A 54 6.50 -30.31 29.09
N TYR A 55 5.32 -30.39 28.49
CA TYR A 55 4.94 -29.46 27.41
C TYR A 55 4.67 -28.04 27.91
N SER A 56 4.32 -27.86 29.19
CA SER A 56 4.25 -26.53 29.81
C SER A 56 5.64 -25.91 29.95
N ILE A 57 6.68 -26.68 30.28
CA ILE A 57 8.06 -26.20 30.29
C ILE A 57 8.49 -25.75 28.89
N ILE A 58 8.27 -26.57 27.85
CA ILE A 58 8.51 -26.16 26.46
C ILE A 58 7.79 -24.85 26.15
N GLY A 59 6.49 -24.83 26.49
CA GLY A 59 5.61 -23.70 26.25
C GLY A 59 6.12 -22.41 26.88
N LEU A 60 6.61 -22.45 28.11
CA LEU A 60 7.13 -21.27 28.82
C LEU A 60 8.54 -20.87 28.36
N LEU A 61 9.41 -21.86 28.12
CA LEU A 61 10.81 -21.60 27.79
C LEU A 61 10.97 -20.95 26.42
N LEU A 62 10.18 -21.37 25.43
CA LEU A 62 10.24 -20.86 24.06
C LEU A 62 10.04 -19.32 23.95
N PRO A 63 8.97 -18.71 24.48
CA PRO A 63 8.78 -17.26 24.46
C PRO A 63 9.79 -16.51 25.32
N ILE A 64 10.32 -17.12 26.40
CA ILE A 64 11.40 -16.52 27.21
C ILE A 64 12.66 -16.40 26.35
N LEU A 65 13.06 -17.46 25.65
CA LEU A 65 14.24 -17.45 24.79
C LEU A 65 14.07 -16.50 23.60
N TYR A 66 12.88 -16.44 22.99
CA TYR A 66 12.59 -15.48 21.93
C TYR A 66 12.42 -14.03 22.40
N SER A 67 12.34 -13.77 23.72
CA SER A 67 12.21 -12.40 24.24
C SER A 67 13.39 -11.50 23.87
N ILE A 68 14.56 -12.09 23.58
CA ILE A 68 15.74 -11.35 23.07
C ILE A 68 15.43 -10.60 21.75
N LEU A 69 14.47 -11.07 20.95
CA LEU A 69 14.02 -10.38 19.74
C LEU A 69 13.45 -8.99 20.03
N ALA A 70 13.03 -8.71 21.27
CA ALA A 70 12.56 -7.39 21.67
C ALA A 70 13.64 -6.30 21.51
N VAL A 71 14.92 -6.67 21.55
CA VAL A 71 16.05 -5.76 21.31
C VAL A 71 15.99 -5.14 19.90
N SER A 72 15.45 -5.86 18.91
CA SER A 72 15.31 -5.35 17.54
C SER A 72 14.32 -4.19 17.40
N ARG A 73 13.53 -3.88 18.44
CA ARG A 73 12.37 -2.95 18.44
C ARG A 73 11.25 -3.31 17.45
N LEU A 74 11.44 -4.37 16.66
CA LEU A 74 10.42 -4.93 15.76
C LEU A 74 9.47 -5.87 16.49
N PHE A 75 9.95 -6.56 17.51
CA PHE A 75 9.16 -7.46 18.32
C PHE A 75 8.79 -6.79 19.64
N ASN A 76 7.51 -6.81 19.97
CA ASN A 76 7.02 -6.57 21.33
C ASN A 76 6.64 -7.92 21.94
N LEU A 77 6.36 -7.96 23.25
CA LEU A 77 5.99 -9.21 23.95
C LEU A 77 4.83 -9.96 23.26
N ARG A 78 3.84 -9.24 22.74
CA ARG A 78 2.72 -9.84 22.01
C ARG A 78 3.18 -10.53 20.72
N ARG A 79 4.12 -9.93 19.97
CA ARG A 79 4.71 -10.53 18.76
C ARG A 79 5.62 -11.71 19.10
N VAL A 80 6.32 -11.67 20.24
CA VAL A 80 7.13 -12.82 20.73
C VAL A 80 6.23 -14.02 21.08
N ILE A 81 5.12 -13.78 21.79
CA ILE A 81 4.12 -14.83 22.06
C ILE A 81 3.52 -15.35 20.76
N GLY A 82 3.19 -14.44 19.82
CA GLY A 82 2.67 -14.81 18.50
C GLY A 82 3.65 -15.67 17.69
N LEU A 83 4.94 -15.32 17.69
CA LEU A 83 5.99 -16.13 17.06
C LEU A 83 6.08 -17.50 17.73
N SER A 84 6.14 -17.55 19.06
CA SER A 84 6.22 -18.81 19.81
C SER A 84 5.02 -19.71 19.53
N LEU A 85 3.81 -19.14 19.44
CA LEU A 85 2.60 -19.86 19.02
C LEU A 85 2.72 -20.41 17.60
N ALA A 86 3.21 -19.61 16.65
CA ALA A 86 3.40 -20.05 15.27
C ALA A 86 4.44 -21.17 15.16
N VAL A 87 5.53 -21.08 15.92
CA VAL A 87 6.55 -22.14 16.04
C VAL A 87 5.94 -23.43 16.59
N MET A 88 5.19 -23.34 17.69
CA MET A 88 4.51 -24.49 18.28
C MET A 88 3.54 -25.15 17.30
N ILE A 89 2.69 -24.36 16.62
CA ILE A 89 1.75 -24.86 15.61
C ILE A 89 2.48 -25.54 14.44
N ALA A 90 3.53 -24.90 13.92
CA ALA A 90 4.30 -25.44 12.81
C ALA A 90 5.04 -26.73 13.19
N SER A 91 5.46 -26.86 14.46
CA SER A 91 6.15 -28.06 14.95
C SER A 91 5.23 -29.25 15.21
N LEU A 92 3.90 -29.06 15.37
CA LEU A 92 2.99 -30.14 15.80
C LEU A 92 3.11 -31.41 14.96
N PRO A 93 3.06 -31.36 13.61
CA PRO A 93 3.08 -32.59 12.81
C PRO A 93 4.39 -33.33 12.98
N ALA A 94 5.51 -32.60 13.02
CA ALA A 94 6.84 -33.15 13.21
C ALA A 94 7.00 -33.72 14.64
N GLU A 95 6.50 -33.02 15.65
CA GLU A 95 6.59 -33.43 17.06
C GLU A 95 5.80 -34.72 17.30
N ILE A 96 4.57 -34.83 16.79
CA ILE A 96 3.74 -36.03 16.93
C ILE A 96 4.42 -37.25 16.28
N VAL A 97 5.01 -37.07 15.11
CA VAL A 97 5.67 -38.15 14.37
C VAL A 97 7.00 -38.53 15.02
N PHE A 98 7.89 -37.57 15.26
CA PHE A 98 9.24 -37.84 15.75
C PHE A 98 9.27 -38.27 17.21
N TYR A 99 8.36 -37.77 18.06
CA TYR A 99 8.22 -38.29 19.42
C TYR A 99 7.92 -39.80 19.40
N ARG A 100 7.02 -40.27 18.53
CA ARG A 100 6.65 -41.69 18.43
C ARG A 100 7.74 -42.56 17.81
N LEU A 101 8.55 -42.01 16.91
CA LEU A 101 9.62 -42.75 16.24
C LEU A 101 10.90 -42.83 17.05
N ILE A 102 11.27 -41.74 17.73
CA ILE A 102 12.58 -41.56 18.39
C ILE A 102 12.45 -41.61 19.91
N GLY A 103 11.25 -41.40 20.46
CA GLY A 103 11.01 -41.33 21.91
C GLY A 103 11.45 -40.01 22.56
N LEU A 104 11.93 -39.05 21.77
CA LEU A 104 12.49 -37.79 22.25
C LEU A 104 11.51 -36.63 22.06
N ARG A 105 11.28 -35.88 23.14
CA ARG A 105 10.39 -34.70 23.14
C ARG A 105 11.11 -33.48 22.57
N GLY A 106 10.40 -32.59 21.90
CA GLY A 106 10.95 -31.38 21.30
C GLY A 106 11.70 -31.61 19.97
N THR A 107 11.71 -32.83 19.45
CA THR A 107 12.32 -33.16 18.15
C THR A 107 11.64 -32.45 17.00
N GLY A 108 10.32 -32.26 17.06
CA GLY A 108 9.56 -31.50 16.07
C GLY A 108 9.93 -30.02 16.07
N ILE A 109 10.23 -29.45 17.24
CA ILE A 109 10.66 -28.06 17.39
C ILE A 109 12.04 -27.84 16.77
N VAL A 110 12.97 -28.77 16.99
CA VAL A 110 14.29 -28.73 16.34
C VAL A 110 14.16 -28.88 14.82
N ALA A 111 13.29 -29.78 14.35
CA ALA A 111 13.07 -30.06 12.93
C ALA A 111 12.51 -28.88 12.13
N ILE A 112 11.88 -27.89 12.77
CA ILE A 112 11.37 -26.69 12.09
C ILE A 112 12.34 -25.50 12.13
N SER A 113 13.56 -25.65 12.66
CA SER A 113 14.54 -24.55 12.78
C SER A 113 14.77 -23.81 11.44
N GLY A 114 14.77 -24.50 10.30
CA GLY A 114 14.84 -23.92 8.96
C GLY A 114 13.64 -23.04 8.59
N PHE A 115 12.43 -23.46 8.97
CA PHE A 115 11.22 -22.65 8.77
C PHE A 115 11.26 -21.38 9.63
N ILE A 116 11.73 -21.49 10.87
CA ILE A 116 11.94 -20.36 11.77
C ILE A 116 12.98 -19.40 11.17
N PHE A 117 14.07 -19.93 10.63
CA PHE A 117 15.10 -19.15 9.95
C PHE A 117 14.54 -18.35 8.76
N ILE A 118 13.66 -18.95 7.95
CA ILE A 118 12.98 -18.25 6.84
C ILE A 118 12.14 -17.09 7.39
N ILE A 119 11.30 -17.36 8.41
CA ILE A 119 10.45 -16.33 9.04
C ILE A 119 11.32 -15.20 9.58
N LEU A 120 12.33 -15.50 10.39
CA LEU A 120 13.18 -14.51 11.03
C LEU A 120 13.99 -13.70 10.00
N SER A 121 14.40 -14.30 8.88
CA SER A 121 15.12 -13.60 7.80
C SER A 121 14.31 -12.46 7.17
N VAL A 122 12.97 -12.51 7.26
CA VAL A 122 12.08 -11.43 6.85
C VAL A 122 12.01 -10.30 7.88
N PHE A 123 12.33 -10.53 9.15
CA PHE A 123 12.32 -9.47 10.17
C PHE A 123 13.71 -8.88 10.44
N ILE A 124 14.73 -9.72 10.41
CA ILE A 124 16.11 -9.38 10.78
C ILE A 124 17.11 -9.90 9.75
N ASN A 125 18.37 -9.47 9.85
CA ASN A 125 19.42 -9.92 8.95
C ASN A 125 19.58 -11.45 9.02
N PRO A 126 19.77 -12.18 7.89
CA PRO A 126 19.82 -13.64 7.90
C PRO A 126 20.96 -14.19 8.76
N ILE A 127 22.10 -13.50 8.84
CA ILE A 127 23.23 -13.91 9.70
C ILE A 127 22.81 -13.94 11.18
N VAL A 128 22.01 -12.96 11.61
CA VAL A 128 21.49 -12.89 12.98
C VAL A 128 20.30 -13.84 13.17
N ALA A 129 19.54 -14.12 12.10
CA ALA A 129 18.40 -15.04 12.12
C ALA A 129 18.81 -16.50 12.39
N VAL A 130 19.99 -16.94 11.91
CA VAL A 130 20.47 -18.33 12.13
C VAL A 130 20.55 -18.69 13.61
N PRO A 131 21.35 -18.02 14.46
CA PRO A 131 21.46 -18.39 15.88
C PRO A 131 20.13 -18.23 16.62
N LEU A 132 19.27 -17.28 16.21
CA LEU A 132 17.96 -17.08 16.82
C LEU A 132 16.94 -18.15 16.39
N ALA A 133 17.15 -18.81 15.25
CA ALA A 133 16.34 -19.95 14.82
C ALA A 133 16.81 -21.27 15.44
N THR A 134 18.09 -21.38 15.82
CA THR A 134 18.71 -22.64 16.25
C THR A 134 18.90 -22.76 17.77
N LEU A 135 19.38 -21.72 18.45
CA LEU A 135 19.67 -21.79 19.88
C LEU A 135 18.41 -21.98 20.73
N PRO A 136 17.29 -21.26 20.50
CA PRO A 136 16.09 -21.47 21.28
C PRO A 136 15.51 -22.89 21.15
N THR A 137 15.50 -23.43 19.92
CA THR A 137 14.97 -24.77 19.66
C THR A 137 15.84 -25.86 20.25
N LEU A 138 17.17 -25.71 20.16
CA LEU A 138 18.12 -26.64 20.77
C LEU A 138 18.09 -26.60 22.30
N ALA A 139 18.00 -25.40 22.89
CA ALA A 139 17.91 -25.25 24.35
C ALA A 139 16.62 -25.89 24.90
N VAL A 140 15.50 -25.70 24.22
CA VAL A 140 14.23 -26.35 24.58
C VAL A 140 14.36 -27.87 24.52
N PHE A 141 14.95 -28.41 23.44
CA PHE A 141 15.20 -29.84 23.30
C PHE A 141 16.12 -30.40 24.39
N TYR A 142 17.20 -29.67 24.71
CA TYR A 142 18.13 -30.05 25.75
C TYR A 142 17.45 -30.12 27.13
N VAL A 143 16.82 -29.02 27.54
CA VAL A 143 16.19 -28.90 28.86
C VAL A 143 15.12 -29.97 29.07
N ILE A 144 14.27 -30.23 28.07
CA ILE A 144 13.21 -31.23 28.27
C ILE A 144 13.76 -32.65 28.41
N ASN A 145 14.71 -33.06 27.57
CA ASN A 145 15.21 -34.43 27.60
C ASN A 145 16.18 -34.66 28.77
N GLU A 146 16.93 -33.66 29.24
CA GLU A 146 17.71 -33.74 30.47
C GLU A 146 16.83 -33.86 31.71
N LEU A 147 15.72 -33.11 31.79
CA LEU A 147 14.80 -33.21 32.92
C LEU A 147 14.08 -34.56 33.00
N ILE A 148 13.95 -35.28 31.87
CA ILE A 148 13.25 -36.56 31.79
C ILE A 148 14.22 -37.74 31.92
N MET A 149 15.42 -37.62 31.35
CA MET A 149 16.41 -38.68 31.32
C MET A 149 17.52 -38.36 32.33
N GLU A 150 17.63 -39.15 33.41
CA GLU A 150 18.62 -38.98 34.48
C GLU A 150 20.09 -38.93 34.00
N SER A 151 20.36 -39.36 32.75
CA SER A 151 21.64 -39.11 32.08
C SER A 151 21.42 -38.78 30.60
N PHE A 152 21.46 -37.51 30.25
CA PHE A 152 21.40 -37.10 28.86
C PHE A 152 22.71 -37.46 28.15
N ARG A 153 22.61 -38.29 27.10
CA ARG A 153 23.75 -38.86 26.39
C ARG A 153 24.13 -37.96 25.21
N GLY A 154 25.44 -37.84 24.92
CA GLY A 154 25.95 -36.96 23.86
C GLY A 154 25.51 -37.33 22.44
N ASP A 155 25.08 -38.59 22.22
CA ASP A 155 24.47 -39.06 20.98
C ASP A 155 23.12 -38.39 20.69
N LEU A 156 22.31 -38.10 21.71
CA LEU A 156 21.02 -37.41 21.57
C LEU A 156 21.20 -35.96 21.10
N VAL A 157 22.24 -35.28 21.59
CA VAL A 157 22.63 -33.95 21.09
C VAL A 157 23.02 -34.03 19.63
N LEU A 158 23.83 -35.03 19.27
CA LEU A 158 24.28 -35.22 17.89
C LEU A 158 23.09 -35.46 16.94
N THR A 159 22.09 -36.23 17.36
CA THR A 159 20.85 -36.41 16.60
C THR A 159 20.11 -35.09 16.40
N ALA A 160 19.93 -34.29 17.47
CA ALA A 160 19.27 -32.99 17.37
C ALA A 160 20.03 -32.01 16.47
N LEU A 161 21.36 -31.94 16.61
CA LEU A 161 22.20 -31.11 15.73
C LEU A 161 22.07 -31.56 14.27
N THR A 162 22.04 -32.87 13.99
CA THR A 162 21.87 -33.39 12.64
C THR A 162 20.52 -32.99 12.05
N ILE A 163 19.43 -33.16 12.79
CA ILE A 163 18.08 -32.73 12.39
C ILE A 163 18.06 -31.22 12.11
N GLN A 164 18.67 -30.43 13.00
CA GLN A 164 18.73 -28.98 12.88
C GLN A 164 19.54 -28.54 11.66
N MET A 165 20.68 -29.16 11.39
CA MET A 165 21.53 -28.87 10.24
C MET A 165 20.81 -29.14 8.92
N ILE A 166 20.09 -30.27 8.82
CA ILE A 166 19.25 -30.57 7.66
C ILE A 166 18.17 -29.50 7.51
N SER A 167 17.46 -29.18 8.59
CA SER A 167 16.39 -28.18 8.59
C SER A 167 16.89 -26.79 8.13
N ILE A 168 17.99 -26.30 8.69
CA ILE A 168 18.61 -25.02 8.31
C ILE A 168 19.10 -25.04 6.86
N THR A 169 19.64 -26.16 6.38
CA THR A 169 20.08 -26.30 4.98
C THR A 169 18.90 -26.16 4.02
N VAL A 170 17.74 -26.77 4.34
CA VAL A 170 16.50 -26.59 3.57
C VAL A 170 16.05 -25.12 3.61
N GLY A 171 16.07 -24.50 4.79
CA GLY A 171 15.73 -23.08 4.94
C GLY A 171 16.63 -22.15 4.13
N LEU A 172 17.95 -22.38 4.15
CA LEU A 172 18.93 -21.63 3.36
C LEU A 172 18.71 -21.82 1.87
N THR A 173 18.50 -23.06 1.42
CA THR A 173 18.21 -23.36 0.01
C THR A 173 16.98 -22.61 -0.46
N TYR A 174 15.93 -22.55 0.37
CA TYR A 174 14.73 -21.78 0.05
C TYR A 174 14.98 -20.28 -0.03
N ILE A 175 15.75 -19.70 0.90
CA ILE A 175 16.14 -18.27 0.82
C ILE A 175 16.96 -17.99 -0.44
N VAL A 176 17.93 -18.83 -0.78
CA VAL A 176 18.73 -18.70 -2.01
C VAL A 176 17.84 -18.79 -3.25
N PHE A 177 16.89 -19.73 -3.26
CA PHE A 177 15.90 -19.83 -4.33
C PHE A 177 15.09 -18.53 -4.47
N LEU A 178 14.59 -17.96 -3.38
CA LEU A 178 13.87 -16.68 -3.40
C LEU A 178 14.75 -15.53 -3.90
N GLU A 179 16.00 -15.44 -3.45
CA GLU A 179 16.93 -14.41 -3.93
C GLU A 179 17.24 -14.56 -5.42
N ASN A 180 17.36 -15.79 -5.92
CA ASN A 180 17.56 -16.05 -7.34
C ASN A 180 16.34 -15.61 -8.18
N LEU A 181 15.11 -15.75 -7.69
CA LEU A 181 13.91 -15.25 -8.39
C LEU A 181 13.93 -13.73 -8.55
N GLY A 182 14.49 -12.99 -7.60
CA GLY A 182 14.60 -11.53 -7.69
C GLY A 182 15.77 -11.06 -8.56
N LYS A 183 16.79 -11.92 -8.76
CA LYS A 183 18.00 -11.60 -9.51
C LYS A 183 17.71 -11.22 -10.96
N ASP A 184 16.77 -11.90 -11.60
CA ASP A 184 16.34 -11.62 -12.97
C ASP A 184 15.71 -10.23 -13.13
N TYR A 185 15.18 -9.68 -12.03
CA TYR A 185 14.59 -8.35 -11.96
C TYR A 185 15.50 -7.32 -11.29
N GLY A 186 16.74 -7.71 -10.94
CA GLY A 186 17.74 -6.84 -10.34
C GLY A 186 17.55 -6.51 -8.85
N TYR A 187 16.62 -7.16 -8.14
CA TYR A 187 16.36 -6.85 -6.73
C TYR A 187 16.44 -8.06 -5.79
N SER A 188 16.59 -7.78 -4.48
CA SER A 188 16.62 -8.79 -3.41
C SER A 188 15.24 -8.90 -2.74
N PRO A 189 14.47 -9.98 -2.98
CA PRO A 189 13.11 -10.09 -2.46
C PRO A 189 13.05 -10.12 -0.93
N ILE A 190 14.03 -10.77 -0.27
CA ILE A 190 14.07 -10.82 1.20
C ILE A 190 14.37 -9.45 1.79
N ARG A 191 15.23 -8.64 1.14
CA ARG A 191 15.50 -7.27 1.59
C ARG A 191 14.28 -6.38 1.45
N ILE A 192 13.59 -6.42 0.31
CA ILE A 192 12.36 -5.64 0.09
C ILE A 192 11.28 -6.07 1.07
N MET A 193 11.04 -7.38 1.21
CA MET A 193 10.04 -7.89 2.17
C MET A 193 10.37 -7.46 3.60
N ARG A 194 11.64 -7.52 4.00
CA ARG A 194 12.07 -7.04 5.32
C ARG A 194 11.82 -5.54 5.52
N ALA A 195 12.15 -4.74 4.52
CA ALA A 195 11.93 -3.30 4.57
C ALA A 195 10.43 -2.95 4.61
N PHE A 196 9.61 -3.68 3.84
CA PHE A 196 8.17 -3.57 3.84
C PHE A 196 7.58 -3.92 5.22
N ILE A 197 7.92 -5.09 5.78
CA ILE A 197 7.43 -5.51 7.10
C ILE A 197 7.91 -4.54 8.20
N ASN A 198 9.14 -4.05 8.11
CA ASN A 198 9.62 -3.03 9.04
C ASN A 198 8.78 -1.75 8.99
N THR A 199 8.54 -1.23 7.78
CA THR A 199 7.72 -0.04 7.56
C THR A 199 6.30 -0.26 8.06
N TRP A 200 5.72 -1.41 7.73
CA TRP A 200 4.38 -1.81 8.14
C TRP A 200 4.20 -1.88 9.66
N LEU A 201 5.20 -2.45 10.36
CA LEU A 201 5.11 -2.68 11.80
C LEU A 201 5.53 -1.49 12.66
N THR A 202 6.34 -0.58 12.13
CA THR A 202 6.88 0.59 12.86
C THR A 202 6.27 1.91 12.40
N GLY A 203 5.67 1.96 11.22
CA GLY A 203 5.22 3.20 10.56
C GLY A 203 6.37 4.05 10.01
N ASN A 204 7.63 3.64 10.14
CA ASN A 204 8.78 4.38 9.63
C ASN A 204 9.06 3.98 8.17
N PRO A 205 8.97 4.91 7.20
CA PRO A 205 9.10 4.58 5.77
C PRO A 205 10.55 4.37 5.33
N LEU A 206 11.54 4.89 6.07
CA LEU A 206 12.93 5.04 5.62
C LEU A 206 13.56 3.74 5.13
N ARG A 207 13.28 2.61 5.77
CA ARG A 207 13.87 1.33 5.32
C ARG A 207 13.36 0.93 3.95
N LEU A 208 12.05 1.09 3.69
CA LEU A 208 11.48 0.74 2.38
C LEU A 208 11.87 1.76 1.32
N GLU A 209 11.88 3.05 1.65
CA GLU A 209 12.37 4.09 0.75
C GLU A 209 13.83 3.87 0.36
N ASN A 210 14.70 3.51 1.30
CA ASN A 210 16.11 3.20 1.01
C ASN A 210 16.28 1.95 0.13
N GLU A 211 15.40 0.94 0.24
CA GLU A 211 15.44 -0.21 -0.65
C GLU A 211 14.93 0.14 -2.06
N PHE A 212 13.84 0.91 -2.16
CA PHE A 212 13.34 1.39 -3.46
C PHE A 212 14.28 2.39 -4.14
N GLY A 213 14.99 3.21 -3.35
CA GLY A 213 15.95 4.20 -3.85
C GLY A 213 17.13 3.59 -4.61
N LYS A 214 17.39 2.29 -4.46
CA LYS A 214 18.41 1.57 -5.24
C LYS A 214 18.01 1.31 -6.69
N TYR A 215 16.71 1.41 -6.98
CA TYR A 215 16.13 1.12 -8.30
C TYR A 215 15.44 2.35 -8.91
N THR A 216 15.62 3.52 -8.29
CA THR A 216 14.99 4.76 -8.73
C THR A 216 15.76 5.43 -9.86
N MET A 217 15.09 6.32 -10.58
CA MET A 217 15.69 7.23 -11.55
C MET A 217 15.33 8.66 -11.16
N ILE A 218 16.26 9.59 -11.40
CA ILE A 218 15.99 11.02 -11.29
C ILE A 218 15.32 11.46 -12.57
N ASP A 219 14.17 12.13 -12.45
CA ASP A 219 13.41 12.64 -13.60
C ASP A 219 12.84 14.03 -13.28
N ASP A 220 12.57 14.79 -14.34
CA ASP A 220 11.98 16.13 -14.24
C ASP A 220 10.47 16.03 -14.10
N LEU A 221 9.95 16.56 -12.99
CA LEU A 221 8.53 16.58 -12.73
C LEU A 221 7.89 17.87 -13.26
N LYS A 222 6.85 17.73 -14.08
CA LYS A 222 6.07 18.86 -14.57
C LYS A 222 4.78 18.97 -13.75
N VAL A 223 4.42 20.20 -13.40
CA VAL A 223 3.12 20.49 -12.77
C VAL A 223 2.43 21.55 -13.60
N LYS A 224 1.23 21.24 -14.06
CA LYS A 224 0.37 22.23 -14.72
C LYS A 224 -0.58 22.79 -13.68
N VAL A 225 -0.67 24.11 -13.59
CA VAL A 225 -1.55 24.81 -12.64
C VAL A 225 -2.41 25.80 -13.40
N ILE A 226 -3.72 25.75 -13.17
CA ILE A 226 -4.66 26.77 -13.65
C ILE A 226 -5.22 27.47 -12.42
N MET A 227 -5.01 28.78 -12.33
CA MET A 227 -5.55 29.62 -11.27
C MET A 227 -6.85 30.26 -11.71
N ILE A 228 -7.84 30.28 -10.83
CA ILE A 228 -9.09 31.02 -11.00
C ILE A 228 -9.18 32.03 -9.87
N GLU A 229 -9.00 33.30 -10.22
CA GLU A 229 -9.14 34.42 -9.30
C GLU A 229 -10.61 34.63 -8.94
N ARG A 230 -10.89 34.89 -7.65
CA ARG A 230 -12.26 35.18 -7.19
C ARG A 230 -12.34 36.54 -6.52
N GLU A 231 -13.33 37.33 -6.94
CA GLU A 231 -13.61 38.59 -6.28
C GLU A 231 -14.18 38.36 -4.87
N GLY A 232 -13.53 38.92 -3.85
CA GLY A 232 -13.98 38.86 -2.46
C GLY A 232 -13.90 37.48 -1.80
N ALA A 233 -13.21 36.51 -2.40
CA ALA A 233 -13.03 35.16 -1.85
C ALA A 233 -11.64 34.60 -2.18
N GLU A 234 -11.26 33.50 -1.52
CA GLU A 234 -9.97 32.82 -1.77
C GLU A 234 -9.88 32.28 -3.19
N ASP A 235 -8.73 32.33 -3.85
CA ASP A 235 -8.61 31.81 -5.21
C ASP A 235 -8.70 30.29 -5.28
N ILE A 236 -8.94 29.77 -6.48
CA ILE A 236 -9.02 28.33 -6.73
C ILE A 236 -7.82 27.91 -7.59
N ALA A 237 -7.13 26.85 -7.19
CA ALA A 237 -6.03 26.26 -7.96
C ALA A 237 -6.44 24.88 -8.48
N LEU A 238 -6.37 24.67 -9.79
CA LEU A 238 -6.51 23.37 -10.44
C LEU A 238 -5.10 22.85 -10.76
N ILE A 239 -4.68 21.78 -10.09
CA ILE A 239 -3.29 21.30 -10.09
C ILE A 239 -3.23 19.90 -10.70
N PHE A 240 -2.42 19.75 -11.75
CA PHE A 240 -2.24 18.51 -12.50
C PHE A 240 -0.75 18.13 -12.46
N PRO A 241 -0.30 17.42 -11.41
CA PRO A 241 1.09 17.00 -11.30
C PRO A 241 1.34 15.75 -12.16
N THR A 242 2.50 15.66 -12.82
CA THR A 242 2.92 14.44 -13.56
C THR A 242 3.56 13.41 -12.62
N LEU A 243 2.94 13.16 -11.47
CA LEU A 243 3.30 12.07 -10.55
C LEU A 243 2.07 11.24 -10.24
N HIS A 244 2.32 10.02 -9.78
CA HIS A 244 1.31 9.12 -9.29
C HIS A 244 1.40 8.97 -7.76
N TYR A 245 0.30 8.52 -7.12
CA TYR A 245 0.22 8.38 -5.66
C TYR A 245 0.53 6.94 -5.23
N GLY A 246 1.55 6.80 -4.38
CA GLY A 246 2.00 5.48 -3.94
C GLY A 246 0.96 4.70 -3.11
N PRO A 247 0.94 3.35 -3.20
CA PRO A 247 -0.02 2.51 -2.47
C PRO A 247 0.37 2.29 -0.99
N PHE A 248 1.57 2.74 -0.59
CA PHE A 248 2.18 2.38 0.69
C PHE A 248 2.08 3.48 1.74
N ARG A 249 0.87 3.72 2.27
CA ARG A 249 0.58 4.57 3.45
C ARG A 249 1.35 5.91 3.50
N ASN A 250 2.56 5.93 4.04
CA ASN A 250 3.39 7.12 4.24
C ASN A 250 4.76 7.06 3.53
N VAL A 251 4.93 6.15 2.59
CA VAL A 251 6.14 5.97 1.78
C VAL A 251 5.98 6.78 0.50
N GLY A 252 7.00 7.55 0.14
CA GLY A 252 7.04 8.21 -1.15
C GLY A 252 5.93 9.25 -1.36
N SER A 253 5.36 9.28 -2.56
CA SER A 253 4.27 10.19 -2.95
C SER A 253 2.89 9.84 -2.37
N ALA A 254 2.74 8.78 -1.56
CA ALA A 254 1.44 8.32 -1.06
C ALA A 254 0.62 9.41 -0.33
N ARG A 255 1.30 10.38 0.30
CA ARG A 255 0.67 11.49 1.03
C ARG A 255 0.80 12.86 0.34
N PHE A 256 1.26 12.89 -0.91
CA PHE A 256 1.57 14.12 -1.62
C PHE A 256 0.40 15.11 -1.65
N ILE A 257 -0.82 14.63 -1.95
CA ILE A 257 -2.03 15.46 -1.97
C ILE A 257 -2.19 16.23 -0.66
N TYR A 258 -2.05 15.55 0.48
CA TYR A 258 -2.20 16.15 1.81
C TYR A 258 -1.10 17.16 2.12
N HIS A 259 0.15 16.87 1.73
CA HIS A 259 1.27 17.79 1.92
C HIS A 259 1.00 19.10 1.17
N LEU A 260 0.66 19.03 -0.11
CA LEU A 260 0.41 20.21 -0.93
C LEU A 260 -0.87 20.96 -0.51
N GLN A 261 -1.93 20.23 -0.19
CA GLN A 261 -3.19 20.81 0.27
C GLN A 261 -3.00 21.61 1.57
N SER A 262 -2.30 21.04 2.56
CA SER A 262 -2.04 21.72 3.84
C SER A 262 -1.28 23.05 3.71
N LEU A 263 -0.44 23.17 2.67
CA LEU A 263 0.32 24.38 2.37
C LEU A 263 -0.54 25.45 1.64
N LEU A 264 -1.50 25.03 0.81
CA LEU A 264 -2.29 25.94 -0.04
C LEU A 264 -3.57 26.44 0.63
N GLU A 265 -4.27 25.57 1.37
CA GLU A 265 -5.58 25.86 1.96
C GLU A 265 -5.72 27.14 2.78
N PRO A 266 -4.68 27.65 3.48
CA PRO A 266 -4.80 28.91 4.19
C PRO A 266 -5.13 30.13 3.32
N ARG A 267 -4.94 30.04 2.00
CA ARG A 267 -5.14 31.18 1.07
C ARG A 267 -5.79 30.80 -0.26
N ILE A 268 -5.70 29.54 -0.66
CA ILE A 268 -6.12 29.04 -1.97
C ILE A 268 -6.93 27.77 -1.74
N LYS A 269 -7.98 27.55 -2.52
CA LYS A 269 -8.76 26.30 -2.53
C LYS A 269 -8.22 25.36 -3.62
N PRO A 270 -7.45 24.31 -3.28
CA PRO A 270 -6.81 23.47 -4.28
C PRO A 270 -7.71 22.32 -4.74
N PHE A 271 -7.65 21.98 -6.02
CA PHE A 271 -8.07 20.71 -6.59
C PHE A 271 -6.81 20.03 -7.16
N ILE A 272 -6.35 18.97 -6.51
CA ILE A 272 -5.11 18.27 -6.89
C ILE A 272 -5.53 16.97 -7.57
N PHE A 273 -5.40 16.90 -8.89
CA PHE A 273 -5.96 15.80 -9.66
C PHE A 273 -5.03 14.59 -9.71
N HIS A 274 -5.65 13.42 -9.89
CA HIS A 274 -4.95 12.26 -10.44
C HIS A 274 -4.74 12.49 -11.94
N THR A 275 -3.58 12.12 -12.46
CA THR A 275 -3.21 12.39 -13.87
C THR A 275 -2.63 11.12 -14.53
N PRO A 276 -2.41 11.11 -15.85
CA PRO A 276 -1.82 9.96 -16.53
C PRO A 276 -0.44 9.57 -15.96
N GLY A 277 -0.22 8.26 -15.85
CA GLY A 277 0.89 7.62 -15.18
C GLY A 277 0.39 6.59 -14.16
N SER A 278 1.19 5.56 -13.90
CA SER A 278 0.90 4.55 -12.87
C SER A 278 2.08 4.48 -11.89
N HIS A 279 2.22 3.36 -11.17
CA HIS A 279 3.16 3.22 -10.06
C HIS A 279 4.64 3.39 -10.40
N GLU A 280 5.02 3.34 -11.69
CA GLU A 280 6.34 3.71 -12.18
C GLU A 280 6.68 5.20 -12.01
N HIS A 281 5.67 6.07 -11.85
CA HIS A 281 5.81 7.51 -11.59
C HIS A 281 5.52 7.90 -10.13
N ASN A 282 5.61 6.93 -9.21
CA ASN A 282 5.58 7.22 -7.78
C ASN A 282 6.91 7.84 -7.35
N LEU A 283 6.85 8.89 -6.52
CA LEU A 283 8.05 9.32 -5.80
C LEU A 283 8.43 8.23 -4.81
N VAL A 284 9.74 7.95 -4.71
CA VAL A 284 10.25 6.96 -3.76
C VAL A 284 10.31 7.52 -2.35
N SER A 285 10.76 8.78 -2.20
CA SER A 285 10.95 9.39 -0.88
C SER A 285 9.79 10.29 -0.46
N SER A 286 9.38 10.16 0.80
CA SER A 286 8.42 11.08 1.43
C SER A 286 9.01 12.48 1.62
N ASP A 287 10.33 12.60 1.81
CA ASP A 287 11.02 13.89 1.86
C ASP A 287 10.96 14.61 0.50
N ASP A 288 11.13 13.89 -0.61
CA ASP A 288 10.98 14.45 -1.96
C ASP A 288 9.53 14.91 -2.20
N SER A 289 8.55 14.15 -1.72
CA SER A 289 7.13 14.51 -1.77
C SER A 289 6.85 15.83 -1.04
N GLU A 290 7.36 16.00 0.18
CA GLU A 290 7.26 17.26 0.93
C GLU A 290 8.00 18.41 0.25
N ARG A 291 9.20 18.16 -0.28
CA ARG A 291 10.00 19.16 -0.99
C ARG A 291 9.27 19.67 -2.22
N ILE A 292 8.75 18.77 -3.06
CA ILE A 292 8.02 19.14 -4.28
C ILE A 292 6.74 19.90 -3.93
N ALA A 293 6.01 19.50 -2.88
CA ALA A 293 4.85 20.25 -2.41
C ALA A 293 5.20 21.71 -2.04
N LYS A 294 6.32 21.93 -1.33
CA LYS A 294 6.83 23.27 -1.01
C LYS A 294 7.23 24.07 -2.25
N LEU A 295 7.89 23.43 -3.22
CA LEU A 295 8.28 24.08 -4.47
C LEU A 295 7.06 24.55 -5.27
N ILE A 296 6.02 23.72 -5.37
CA ILE A 296 4.76 24.10 -6.02
C ILE A 296 4.07 25.24 -5.29
N HIS A 297 3.99 25.17 -3.96
CA HIS A 297 3.41 26.23 -3.14
C HIS A 297 4.10 27.59 -3.37
N ASN A 298 5.44 27.61 -3.36
CA ASN A 298 6.22 28.82 -3.61
C ASN A 298 6.02 29.32 -5.05
N ALA A 299 6.06 28.43 -6.04
CA ALA A 299 5.87 28.79 -7.44
C ALA A 299 4.48 29.41 -7.69
N ILE A 300 3.43 28.90 -7.03
CA ILE A 300 2.08 29.47 -7.10
C ILE A 300 2.06 30.87 -6.47
N ASN A 301 2.68 31.07 -5.30
CA ASN A 301 2.71 32.38 -4.63
C ASN A 301 3.52 33.44 -5.41
N ASP A 302 4.65 33.04 -6.02
CA ASP A 302 5.56 33.95 -6.70
C ASP A 302 5.03 34.36 -8.10
N THR A 303 4.44 33.41 -8.83
CA THR A 303 3.93 33.63 -10.20
C THR A 303 2.61 34.41 -10.22
N TYR A 304 1.82 34.33 -9.14
CA TYR A 304 0.50 34.95 -9.02
C TYR A 304 0.47 36.48 -9.25
N LYS A 305 1.61 37.17 -9.18
CA LYS A 305 1.68 38.63 -9.35
C LYS A 305 1.86 39.12 -10.80
N TYR A 306 2.18 38.25 -11.76
CA TYR A 306 2.71 38.70 -13.06
C TYR A 306 2.06 38.10 -14.31
N GLU A 307 1.09 37.18 -14.20
CA GLU A 307 0.48 36.53 -15.37
C GLU A 307 -0.82 37.18 -15.89
N CYS A 308 -1.12 36.89 -17.16
CA CYS A 308 -2.24 37.46 -17.92
C CYS A 308 -3.59 37.02 -17.33
N LYS A 309 -4.38 37.98 -16.83
CA LYS A 309 -5.76 37.72 -16.40
C LYS A 309 -6.66 37.52 -17.61
N LEU A 310 -7.00 36.26 -17.90
CA LEU A 310 -7.85 35.88 -19.02
C LEU A 310 -9.16 35.28 -18.54
N ASN A 311 -10.24 35.65 -19.22
CA ASN A 311 -11.53 35.00 -19.05
C ASN A 311 -11.51 33.57 -19.62
N MET A 312 -12.46 32.74 -19.16
CA MET A 312 -12.59 31.34 -19.58
C MET A 312 -13.60 31.20 -20.73
N CYS A 313 -13.47 30.16 -21.55
CA CYS A 313 -14.50 29.78 -22.52
C CYS A 313 -15.46 28.77 -21.90
N LYS A 314 -16.65 28.62 -22.50
CA LYS A 314 -17.64 27.65 -22.04
C LYS A 314 -17.06 26.23 -22.07
N PRO A 315 -17.06 25.52 -20.94
CA PRO A 315 -16.70 24.12 -20.92
C PRO A 315 -17.56 23.31 -21.88
N TYR A 316 -16.98 22.25 -22.44
CA TYR A 316 -17.67 21.37 -23.37
C TYR A 316 -17.37 19.91 -23.06
N ARG A 317 -18.11 19.02 -23.70
CA ARG A 317 -17.99 17.58 -23.50
C ARG A 317 -17.88 16.87 -24.84
N VAL A 318 -16.91 15.98 -24.95
CA VAL A 318 -16.75 15.08 -26.11
C VAL A 318 -17.06 13.67 -25.63
N LYS A 319 -17.83 12.93 -26.43
CA LYS A 319 -18.28 11.57 -26.13
C LYS A 319 -18.04 10.67 -27.33
N LEU A 320 -17.30 9.59 -27.12
CA LEU A 320 -17.08 8.56 -28.12
C LEU A 320 -18.04 7.39 -27.94
N SER A 321 -18.30 6.66 -29.03
CA SER A 321 -19.14 5.46 -29.04
C SER A 321 -18.58 4.31 -28.18
N ASN A 322 -17.26 4.28 -27.95
CA ASN A 322 -16.60 3.29 -27.11
C ASN A 322 -16.74 3.58 -25.59
N GLY A 323 -17.46 4.63 -25.20
CA GLY A 323 -17.76 4.98 -23.81
C GLY A 323 -16.78 5.98 -23.19
N TRP A 324 -15.69 6.32 -23.88
CA TRP A 324 -14.78 7.37 -23.47
C TRP A 324 -15.42 8.75 -23.59
N GLU A 325 -15.21 9.57 -22.59
CA GLU A 325 -15.78 10.91 -22.47
C GLU A 325 -14.75 11.85 -21.84
N SER A 326 -14.71 13.08 -22.35
CA SER A 326 -13.93 14.17 -21.77
C SER A 326 -14.88 15.30 -21.39
N PHE A 327 -14.85 15.74 -20.14
CA PHE A 327 -15.30 17.08 -19.78
C PHE A 327 -14.09 18.01 -19.88
N THR A 328 -14.19 19.09 -20.65
CA THR A 328 -13.06 19.96 -20.96
C THR A 328 -13.31 21.36 -20.46
N LEU A 329 -12.45 21.84 -19.57
CA LEU A 329 -12.32 23.27 -19.25
C LEU A 329 -11.35 23.88 -20.25
N ASN A 330 -11.66 25.06 -20.78
CA ASN A 330 -10.79 25.72 -21.74
C ASN A 330 -10.81 27.23 -21.61
N GLY A 331 -9.70 27.85 -22.02
CA GLY A 331 -9.58 29.28 -22.20
C GLY A 331 -8.73 29.59 -23.43
N PRO A 332 -8.43 30.87 -23.70
CA PRO A 332 -7.66 31.27 -24.87
C PRO A 332 -6.24 30.68 -24.93
N THR A 333 -5.67 30.36 -23.77
CA THR A 333 -4.28 29.88 -23.61
C THR A 333 -4.17 28.54 -22.88
N PHE A 334 -5.30 27.93 -22.49
CA PHE A 334 -5.26 26.66 -21.76
C PHE A 334 -6.38 25.70 -22.17
N ILE A 335 -6.12 24.42 -21.94
CA ILE A 335 -7.10 23.35 -22.02
C ILE A 335 -6.83 22.32 -20.93
N ALA A 336 -7.87 21.90 -20.22
CA ALA A 336 -7.81 20.87 -19.17
C ALA A 336 -8.88 19.81 -19.41
N LEU A 337 -8.44 18.57 -19.60
CA LEU A 337 -9.27 17.43 -19.97
C LEU A 337 -9.49 16.54 -18.76
N PHE A 338 -10.75 16.26 -18.43
CA PHE A 338 -11.15 15.31 -17.39
C PHE A 338 -11.68 14.05 -18.05
N LEU A 339 -10.83 13.03 -18.12
CA LEU A 339 -11.08 11.82 -18.90
C LEU A 339 -11.75 10.74 -18.05
N VAL A 340 -12.73 10.06 -18.64
CA VAL A 340 -13.43 8.93 -18.00
C VAL A 340 -13.99 7.98 -19.05
N ASN A 341 -13.95 6.67 -18.79
CA ASN A 341 -14.77 5.72 -19.53
C ASN A 341 -16.07 5.41 -18.76
N LYS A 342 -17.21 5.92 -19.24
CA LYS A 342 -18.50 5.74 -18.55
C LYS A 342 -19.11 4.35 -18.71
N ARG A 343 -18.62 3.55 -19.66
CA ARG A 343 -19.17 2.23 -19.98
C ARG A 343 -18.56 1.15 -19.09
N ILE A 344 -17.23 1.10 -19.04
CA ILE A 344 -16.48 0.04 -18.36
C ILE A 344 -15.61 0.54 -17.19
N GLY A 345 -15.49 1.85 -17.02
CA GLY A 345 -14.58 2.45 -16.05
C GLY A 345 -13.15 2.46 -16.58
N ASN A 346 -12.21 2.95 -15.78
CA ASN A 346 -10.79 2.88 -16.07
C ASN A 346 -9.99 2.93 -14.76
N ASP A 347 -8.76 2.47 -14.79
CA ASP A 347 -7.82 2.52 -13.65
C ASP A 347 -6.42 2.88 -14.15
N ASP A 348 -5.95 4.08 -13.86
CA ASP A 348 -4.77 4.68 -14.46
C ASP A 348 -4.87 4.86 -15.98
N LEU A 349 -4.23 5.91 -16.47
CA LEU A 349 -4.03 6.20 -17.87
C LEU A 349 -2.54 6.14 -18.23
N PRO A 350 -2.18 5.81 -19.48
CA PRO A 350 -0.78 5.70 -19.87
C PRO A 350 -0.09 7.07 -19.84
N TYR A 351 1.14 7.12 -19.31
CA TYR A 351 1.91 8.36 -19.15
C TYR A 351 2.17 9.08 -20.48
N GLU A 352 2.31 8.30 -21.56
CA GLU A 352 2.55 8.78 -22.92
C GLU A 352 1.43 9.68 -23.45
N LEU A 353 0.26 9.74 -22.79
CA LEU A 353 -0.77 10.74 -23.10
C LEU A 353 -0.29 12.17 -22.92
N TRP A 354 0.67 12.42 -22.02
CA TRP A 354 1.30 13.74 -21.90
C TRP A 354 2.02 14.14 -23.19
N ASN A 355 2.77 13.21 -23.78
CA ASN A 355 3.45 13.46 -25.05
C ASN A 355 2.44 13.66 -26.20
N LEU A 356 1.35 12.90 -26.19
CA LEU A 356 0.31 13.02 -27.19
C LEU A 356 -0.39 14.39 -27.13
N ILE A 357 -0.81 14.85 -25.95
CA ILE A 357 -1.49 16.15 -25.85
C ILE A 357 -0.54 17.31 -26.15
N GLU A 358 0.72 17.23 -25.73
CA GLU A 358 1.71 18.27 -25.99
C GLU A 358 2.03 18.39 -27.48
N SER A 359 2.14 17.26 -28.20
CA SER A 359 2.35 17.23 -29.66
C SER A 359 1.10 17.55 -30.49
N THR A 360 -0.09 17.43 -29.91
CA THR A 360 -1.35 17.72 -30.61
C THR A 360 -1.64 19.24 -30.58
N GLY A 361 -2.04 19.80 -31.73
CA GLY A 361 -2.53 21.19 -31.81
C GLY A 361 -1.75 22.15 -32.71
N GLY A 362 -1.01 21.65 -33.71
CA GLY A 362 -0.21 22.47 -34.64
C GLY A 362 -0.89 23.73 -35.22
N ASP A 363 -0.06 24.73 -35.54
CA ASP A 363 -0.27 26.04 -36.16
C ASP A 363 -1.35 26.98 -35.58
N LYS A 364 -2.14 26.55 -34.59
CA LYS A 364 -3.07 27.42 -33.86
C LYS A 364 -2.38 27.99 -32.62
N LYS A 365 -2.68 29.25 -32.27
CA LYS A 365 -2.18 29.99 -31.08
C LYS A 365 -1.78 29.02 -29.97
N GLU A 366 -0.48 28.99 -29.68
CA GLU A 366 0.14 27.98 -28.82
C GLU A 366 -0.55 27.99 -27.44
N LEU A 367 -1.34 26.94 -27.16
CA LEU A 367 -1.90 26.72 -25.83
C LEU A 367 -0.73 26.54 -24.86
N LEU A 368 -0.57 27.48 -23.94
CA LEU A 368 0.50 27.49 -22.96
C LEU A 368 0.35 26.33 -21.96
N ILE A 369 -0.90 25.98 -21.63
CA ILE A 369 -1.21 24.93 -20.65
C ILE A 369 -2.12 23.89 -21.29
N LYS A 370 -1.62 22.66 -21.37
CA LYS A 370 -2.38 21.46 -21.72
C LYS A 370 -2.34 20.51 -20.53
N ALA A 371 -3.49 20.22 -19.95
CA ALA A 371 -3.61 19.42 -18.74
C ALA A 371 -4.56 18.23 -18.94
N ILE A 372 -4.23 17.10 -18.29
CA ILE A 372 -5.07 15.91 -18.28
C ILE A 372 -5.26 15.48 -16.82
N ALA A 373 -6.52 15.29 -16.43
CA ALA A 373 -6.88 14.55 -15.24
C ALA A 373 -7.44 13.19 -15.66
N ASP A 374 -6.87 12.14 -15.06
CA ASP A 374 -7.53 10.85 -15.02
C ASP A 374 -8.59 10.92 -13.92
N SER A 375 -9.86 10.88 -14.31
CA SER A 375 -10.93 11.14 -13.36
C SER A 375 -11.18 9.97 -12.41
N HIS A 376 -10.63 8.77 -12.66
CA HIS A 376 -10.79 7.57 -11.82
C HIS A 376 -12.25 7.37 -11.32
N SER A 377 -13.21 7.73 -12.17
CA SER A 377 -14.57 8.02 -11.72
C SER A 377 -15.34 6.79 -11.26
N PHE A 378 -14.95 5.60 -11.73
CA PHE A 378 -15.26 4.32 -11.12
C PHE A 378 -14.30 3.25 -11.64
N LYS A 379 -14.16 2.18 -10.86
CA LYS A 379 -13.25 1.07 -11.13
C LYS A 379 -13.48 0.46 -12.52
N GLY A 380 -12.40 0.33 -13.28
CA GLY A 380 -12.37 -0.39 -14.55
C GLY A 380 -11.01 -1.03 -14.83
N PRO A 381 -10.75 -1.50 -16.06
CA PRO A 381 -9.45 -2.04 -16.42
C PRO A 381 -8.39 -0.94 -16.52
N LYS A 382 -7.12 -1.33 -16.29
CA LYS A 382 -6.00 -0.44 -16.55
C LYS A 382 -5.83 -0.18 -18.04
N VAL A 383 -5.67 1.09 -18.40
CA VAL A 383 -5.45 1.51 -19.78
C VAL A 383 -3.95 1.56 -20.00
N SER A 384 -3.43 0.65 -20.82
CA SER A 384 -2.00 0.60 -21.15
C SER A 384 -1.66 1.16 -22.53
N ASP A 385 -2.63 1.16 -23.45
CA ASP A 385 -2.43 1.63 -24.81
C ASP A 385 -3.06 3.02 -25.02
N VAL A 386 -2.22 4.00 -25.35
CA VAL A 386 -2.64 5.36 -25.73
C VAL A 386 -3.68 5.36 -26.86
N SER A 387 -3.63 4.37 -27.76
CA SER A 387 -4.54 4.28 -28.91
C SER A 387 -6.02 4.24 -28.50
N GLU A 388 -6.33 3.71 -27.31
CA GLU A 388 -7.69 3.63 -26.77
C GLU A 388 -8.33 5.01 -26.51
N VAL A 389 -7.50 5.99 -26.14
CA VAL A 389 -7.93 7.35 -25.74
C VAL A 389 -7.54 8.40 -26.79
N LYS A 390 -6.65 8.06 -27.73
CA LYS A 390 -6.11 8.96 -28.75
C LYS A 390 -7.19 9.71 -29.54
N ASN A 391 -8.23 9.01 -30.00
CA ASN A 391 -9.31 9.62 -30.77
C ASN A 391 -10.07 10.68 -29.96
N LEU A 392 -10.24 10.45 -28.65
CA LEU A 392 -10.91 11.40 -27.76
C LEU A 392 -10.10 12.69 -27.66
N ILE A 393 -8.78 12.58 -27.46
CA ILE A 393 -7.89 13.75 -27.39
C ILE A 393 -7.95 14.53 -28.70
N PHE A 394 -7.88 13.86 -29.85
CA PHE A 394 -7.98 14.52 -31.14
C PHE A 394 -9.31 15.24 -31.36
N GLU A 395 -10.43 14.63 -31.00
CA GLU A 395 -11.74 15.29 -31.09
C GLU A 395 -11.85 16.48 -30.14
N VAL A 396 -11.34 16.37 -28.90
CA VAL A 396 -11.30 17.48 -27.94
C VAL A 396 -10.50 18.65 -28.50
N MET A 397 -9.31 18.38 -29.04
CA MET A 397 -8.43 19.41 -29.60
C MET A 397 -9.00 20.01 -30.89
N ARG A 398 -9.68 19.21 -31.72
CA ARG A 398 -10.39 19.69 -32.92
C ARG A 398 -11.55 20.62 -32.55
N ASN A 399 -12.28 20.30 -31.49
CA ASN A 399 -13.42 21.10 -31.00
C ASN A 399 -12.99 22.35 -30.22
N HIS A 400 -11.70 22.47 -29.88
CA HIS A 400 -11.17 23.69 -29.26
C HIS A 400 -11.19 24.85 -30.25
N SER A 401 -12.02 25.86 -29.96
CA SER A 401 -12.20 27.05 -30.79
C SER A 401 -12.09 28.37 -30.01
N CYS A 402 -11.56 28.32 -28.78
CA CYS A 402 -11.52 29.47 -27.88
C CYS A 402 -10.44 30.48 -28.29
N SER A 403 -10.85 31.64 -28.80
CA SER A 403 -9.93 32.74 -29.15
C SER A 403 -9.97 33.89 -28.14
N LYS A 404 -11.11 34.10 -27.48
CA LYS A 404 -11.36 35.10 -26.44
C LYS A 404 -12.34 34.53 -25.41
N GLY A 405 -12.01 34.62 -24.13
CA GLY A 405 -12.87 34.15 -23.05
C GLY A 405 -14.08 35.05 -22.80
N GLU A 406 -15.10 34.48 -22.17
CA GLU A 406 -16.33 35.15 -21.75
C GLU A 406 -16.30 35.38 -20.23
N GLU A 407 -16.98 36.43 -19.75
CA GLU A 407 -17.18 36.61 -18.32
C GLU A 407 -17.95 35.43 -17.71
N PHE A 408 -17.52 35.02 -16.52
CA PHE A 408 -18.08 33.88 -15.82
C PHE A 408 -18.04 34.11 -14.31
N TYR A 409 -18.94 33.44 -13.62
CA TYR A 409 -18.96 33.33 -12.16
C TYR A 409 -18.46 31.95 -11.77
N VAL A 410 -17.70 31.88 -10.69
CA VAL A 410 -17.20 30.62 -10.14
C VAL A 410 -17.62 30.47 -8.67
N GLY A 411 -18.11 29.29 -8.34
CA GLY A 411 -18.45 28.89 -6.98
C GLY A 411 -17.54 27.76 -6.49
N TYR A 412 -17.25 27.77 -5.19
CA TYR A 412 -16.58 26.67 -4.50
C TYR A 412 -17.44 26.25 -3.31
N GLY A 413 -17.63 24.94 -3.15
CA GLY A 413 -18.29 24.35 -1.99
C GLY A 413 -17.52 23.13 -1.51
N GLU A 414 -17.57 22.90 -0.20
CA GLU A 414 -16.97 21.73 0.44
C GLU A 414 -17.97 21.11 1.42
N GLY A 415 -17.97 19.78 1.48
CA GLY A 415 -18.77 19.02 2.43
C GLY A 415 -18.01 17.79 2.93
N ILE A 416 -18.42 17.30 4.09
CA ILE A 416 -17.86 16.10 4.71
C ILE A 416 -18.90 14.98 4.60
N ALA A 417 -18.55 13.90 3.92
CA ALA A 417 -19.33 12.69 3.91
C ALA A 417 -19.28 12.04 5.30
N SER A 418 -20.41 11.53 5.79
CA SER A 418 -20.44 10.75 7.03
C SER A 418 -19.86 9.37 6.77
N ILE A 419 -18.64 9.12 7.27
CA ILE A 419 -17.95 7.85 7.07
C ILE A 419 -17.65 7.22 8.43
N SER A 420 -18.03 5.94 8.58
CA SER A 420 -17.77 5.18 9.80
C SER A 420 -16.33 4.66 9.88
N GLU A 421 -15.66 4.49 8.74
CA GLU A 421 -14.28 4.02 8.63
C GLU A 421 -13.59 4.62 7.39
N CYS A 422 -12.32 5.00 7.48
CA CYS A 422 -11.50 5.41 6.33
C CYS A 422 -11.28 4.20 5.39
N ARG A 423 -12.26 3.99 4.51
CA ARG A 423 -12.32 2.93 3.49
C ARG A 423 -12.60 3.57 2.14
N GLY A 424 -11.55 4.13 1.53
CA GLY A 424 -11.59 4.70 0.18
C GLY A 424 -11.67 6.23 0.14
N LEU A 425 -12.44 6.86 1.02
CA LEU A 425 -12.54 8.32 1.19
C LEU A 425 -12.09 8.67 2.62
N CYS A 426 -10.80 8.86 2.85
CA CYS A 426 -10.28 8.86 4.22
C CYS A 426 -10.52 10.16 5.02
N ASP A 427 -10.57 11.30 4.34
CA ASP A 427 -10.87 12.59 4.99
C ASP A 427 -12.35 12.96 4.90
N GLY A 428 -13.19 12.12 4.27
CA GLY A 428 -14.61 12.43 4.05
C GLY A 428 -14.87 13.57 3.08
N LEU A 429 -13.83 14.20 2.56
CA LEU A 429 -13.93 15.47 1.87
C LEU A 429 -14.53 15.34 0.47
N VAL A 430 -15.51 16.17 0.17
CA VAL A 430 -16.10 16.32 -1.16
C VAL A 430 -16.07 17.80 -1.52
N ARG A 431 -15.52 18.12 -2.68
CA ARG A 431 -15.44 19.48 -3.20
C ARG A 431 -16.26 19.63 -4.47
N ALA A 432 -16.86 20.80 -4.64
CA ALA A 432 -17.57 21.18 -5.84
C ALA A 432 -17.03 22.51 -6.36
N LEU A 433 -16.64 22.52 -7.64
CA LEU A 433 -16.40 23.72 -8.41
C LEU A 433 -17.60 23.92 -9.31
N THR A 434 -18.26 25.08 -9.23
CA THR A 434 -19.36 25.45 -10.13
C THR A 434 -18.98 26.64 -10.98
N ILE A 435 -19.42 26.65 -12.23
CA ILE A 435 -19.14 27.72 -13.19
C ILE A 435 -20.47 28.13 -13.82
N LYS A 436 -20.72 29.43 -13.91
CA LYS A 436 -21.91 30.00 -14.55
C LYS A 436 -21.51 31.09 -15.53
N PHE A 437 -22.06 31.06 -16.74
CA PHE A 437 -21.91 32.12 -17.74
C PHE A 437 -23.14 33.03 -17.77
N ASN A 438 -22.98 34.20 -18.41
CA ASN A 438 -24.04 35.22 -18.49
C ASN A 438 -25.29 34.75 -19.25
N ASP A 439 -25.15 33.80 -20.19
CA ASP A 439 -26.27 33.19 -20.91
C ASP A 439 -27.08 32.17 -20.07
N GLY A 440 -26.69 31.96 -18.81
CA GLY A 440 -27.34 31.04 -17.88
C GLY A 440 -26.77 29.63 -17.90
N SER A 441 -25.82 29.31 -18.79
CA SER A 441 -25.14 28.01 -18.82
C SER A 441 -24.42 27.73 -17.51
N ARG A 442 -24.58 26.51 -16.98
CA ARG A 442 -23.99 26.08 -15.70
C ARG A 442 -23.21 24.79 -15.87
N TYR A 443 -22.07 24.72 -15.20
CA TYR A 443 -21.18 23.58 -15.18
C TYR A 443 -20.75 23.28 -13.76
N ALA A 444 -20.48 22.01 -13.47
CA ALA A 444 -19.99 21.58 -12.17
C ALA A 444 -18.95 20.49 -12.32
N LEU A 445 -17.90 20.58 -11.51
CA LEU A 445 -16.92 19.52 -11.27
C LEU A 445 -17.01 19.11 -9.81
N VAL A 446 -17.32 17.84 -9.56
CA VAL A 446 -17.38 17.27 -8.23
C VAL A 446 -16.14 16.41 -8.02
N TYR A 447 -15.34 16.77 -7.02
CA TYR A 447 -14.09 16.13 -6.67
C TYR A 447 -14.25 15.35 -5.37
N ILE A 448 -13.94 14.06 -5.42
CA ILE A 448 -14.06 13.12 -4.31
C ILE A 448 -12.68 12.52 -4.08
N TYR A 449 -12.18 12.61 -2.84
CA TYR A 449 -10.86 12.13 -2.43
C TYR A 449 -10.81 10.60 -2.31
N GLY A 450 -11.00 9.89 -3.41
CA GLY A 450 -10.92 8.44 -3.46
C GLY A 450 -10.28 7.93 -4.75
N ASN A 451 -9.70 6.74 -4.69
CA ASN A 451 -8.97 6.16 -5.82
C ASN A 451 -9.89 5.50 -6.85
N ASN A 452 -10.96 4.82 -6.41
CA ASN A 452 -11.84 4.06 -7.29
C ASN A 452 -13.24 3.96 -6.70
N MET A 453 -14.22 4.55 -7.38
CA MET A 453 -15.62 4.45 -6.99
C MET A 453 -16.26 3.14 -7.48
N ASP A 454 -17.26 2.62 -6.78
CA ASP A 454 -18.13 1.58 -7.34
C ASP A 454 -18.98 2.16 -8.49
N GLY A 455 -19.07 1.43 -9.61
CA GLY A 455 -19.78 1.91 -10.80
C GLY A 455 -21.30 2.06 -10.61
N LYS A 456 -21.94 1.25 -9.74
CA LYS A 456 -23.37 1.42 -9.43
C LYS A 456 -23.58 2.68 -8.59
N PHE A 457 -22.72 2.91 -7.60
CA PHE A 457 -22.74 4.12 -6.79
C PHE A 457 -22.49 5.37 -7.66
N ARG A 458 -21.52 5.34 -8.57
CA ARG A 458 -21.24 6.43 -9.51
C ARG A 458 -22.47 6.85 -10.32
N ARG A 459 -23.20 5.87 -10.87
CA ARG A 459 -24.45 6.13 -11.63
C ARG A 459 -25.56 6.69 -10.74
N LYS A 460 -25.68 6.23 -9.49
CA LYS A 460 -26.65 6.77 -8.52
C LYS A 460 -26.33 8.22 -8.18
N LEU A 461 -25.06 8.53 -7.93
CA LEU A 461 -24.59 9.87 -7.65
C LEU A 461 -24.86 10.82 -8.82
N GLU A 462 -24.61 10.35 -10.05
CA GLU A 462 -24.89 11.13 -11.26
C GLU A 462 -26.37 11.52 -11.33
N LYS A 463 -27.29 10.55 -11.18
CA LYS A 463 -28.73 10.81 -11.19
C LYS A 463 -29.16 11.83 -10.12
N LEU A 464 -28.56 11.76 -8.93
CA LEU A 464 -28.86 12.68 -7.84
C LEU A 464 -28.39 14.11 -8.15
N ILE A 465 -27.20 14.26 -8.74
CA ILE A 465 -26.68 15.57 -9.14
C ILE A 465 -27.53 16.17 -10.27
N TRP A 466 -27.99 15.37 -11.24
CA TRP A 466 -28.87 15.84 -12.31
C TRP A 466 -30.25 16.30 -11.83
N SER A 467 -30.67 15.91 -10.63
CA SER A 467 -31.94 16.34 -10.03
C SER A 467 -31.85 17.62 -9.19
N LEU A 468 -30.64 18.13 -8.97
CA LEU A 468 -30.35 19.42 -8.31
C LEU A 468 -30.23 20.52 -9.35
#